data_AF-A0A067GIB1-F1
#
_entry.id   AF-A0A067GIB1-F1
#
_cell.length_a   1.000
_cell.length_b   1.000
_cell.length_c   1.000
_cell.angle_alpha   90.00
_cell.angle_beta   90.00
_cell.angle_gamma   90.00
#
_symmetry.space_group_name_H-M   'P 1'
#
loop_
_entity.id
_entity.type
_entity.pdbx_description
1 polymer ?
#
loop_
_entity_poly.entity_id
_entity_poly.type
_entity_poly.pdbx_seq_one_letter_code
_entity_poly.pdbx_strand_id
1 'polypeptide(L)'
;MGTISCTNTVSLNGACTRFFAADSLSSKASSVFFNNRTWKLKLRPLVASSSSSSMATNFQVTASSSIGAVKEEQKGASSGGVGENDLLIVGPGVLGRLVAEQWRQEHPGCQIYGQTMTADHHDELINMGITPSLKWTEATQKFPYVIFCAPPSRSLDYPGDVRLAALSWNGEGSFLFTSSSAIYDCSDNGACDEDSPVVPIGRSPRTDVLLKAEKVILEFGGCVLRLAGLYKADRGAHVYWLQKGTVDSRPDHILNLIHYEVNTLVLFIAST
;
A
#
# COMPACT_ATOMS: atom_id res chain seq x y z
N MET A 1 -37.43 13.65 7.35
CA MET A 1 -36.49 12.59 7.79
C MET A 1 -36.50 11.53 6.70
N GLY A 2 -35.45 11.44 5.90
CA GLY A 2 -35.33 10.47 4.82
C GLY A 2 -34.35 9.38 5.22
N THR A 3 -34.82 8.14 5.29
CA THR A 3 -34.01 6.95 5.53
C THR A 3 -33.22 6.63 4.26
N ILE A 4 -31.89 6.53 4.36
CA ILE A 4 -31.03 6.03 3.28
C ILE A 4 -31.04 4.50 3.37
N SER A 5 -31.54 3.84 2.32
CA SER A 5 -31.48 2.39 2.16
C SER A 5 -30.41 2.07 1.12
N CYS A 6 -29.36 1.36 1.54
CA CYS A 6 -28.32 0.87 0.65
C CYS A 6 -28.64 -0.58 0.27
N THR A 7 -28.94 -0.84 -1.01
CA THR A 7 -29.03 -2.19 -1.56
C THR A 7 -27.96 -2.35 -2.62
N ASN A 8 -26.97 -3.21 -2.36
CA ASN A 8 -25.98 -3.61 -3.36
C ASN A 8 -26.52 -4.81 -4.13
N THR A 9 -26.68 -4.67 -5.44
CA THR A 9 -26.85 -5.80 -6.36
C THR A 9 -25.64 -5.80 -7.29
N VAL A 10 -24.87 -6.88 -7.28
CA VAL A 10 -23.70 -7.08 -8.14
C VAL A 10 -24.10 -8.00 -9.30
N SER A 11 -23.93 -7.53 -10.52
CA SER A 11 -24.09 -8.34 -11.73
C SER A 11 -22.73 -8.85 -12.18
N LEU A 12 -22.61 -10.18 -12.34
CA LEU A 12 -21.41 -10.89 -12.77
C LEU A 12 -21.25 -10.86 -14.29
N ASN A 13 -20.03 -10.58 -14.76
CA ASN A 13 -19.45 -11.13 -15.99
C ASN A 13 -17.91 -11.18 -15.85
N GLY A 14 -17.30 -12.33 -16.22
CA GLY A 14 -15.90 -12.69 -15.97
C GLY A 14 -14.86 -11.80 -16.70
N ALA A 15 -13.58 -11.77 -16.32
CA ALA A 15 -12.71 -12.89 -15.97
C ALA A 15 -11.62 -12.52 -14.92
N CYS A 16 -10.98 -13.57 -14.38
CA CYS A 16 -10.02 -13.59 -13.26
C CYS A 16 -10.65 -13.63 -11.86
N THR A 17 -11.24 -14.78 -11.54
CA THR A 17 -11.78 -15.10 -10.21
C THR A 17 -10.73 -15.83 -9.36
N ARG A 18 -10.26 -15.20 -8.28
CA ARG A 18 -9.99 -15.90 -7.02
C ARG A 18 -11.04 -15.43 -6.02
N PHE A 19 -11.94 -16.35 -5.65
CA PHE A 19 -13.04 -16.09 -4.73
C PHE A 19 -12.58 -16.26 -3.28
N PHE A 20 -12.93 -15.29 -2.43
CA PHE A 20 -13.37 -15.58 -1.07
C PHE A 20 -14.67 -14.81 -0.83
N ALA A 21 -15.78 -15.56 -0.73
CA ALA A 21 -17.05 -15.03 -0.27
C ALA A 21 -16.96 -14.83 1.26
N ALA A 22 -17.12 -13.60 1.73
CA ALA A 22 -17.41 -13.35 3.13
C ALA A 22 -18.94 -13.32 3.30
N ASP A 23 -19.53 -14.50 3.46
CA ASP A 23 -20.92 -14.60 3.92
C ASP A 23 -20.97 -14.20 5.40
N SER A 24 -21.73 -13.14 5.70
CA SER A 24 -22.16 -12.88 7.07
C SER A 24 -23.12 -13.99 7.51
N LEU A 25 -22.63 -14.99 8.24
CA LEU A 25 -23.49 -15.93 8.95
C LEU A 25 -23.28 -15.87 10.47
N SER A 26 -24.37 -15.50 11.12
CA SER A 26 -24.63 -15.61 12.54
C SER A 26 -24.32 -17.01 13.07
N SER A 27 -23.62 -17.02 14.21
CA SER A 27 -23.46 -18.08 15.21
C SER A 27 -24.07 -19.46 14.93
N LYS A 28 -23.20 -20.47 14.77
CA LYS A 28 -23.15 -21.69 15.60
C LYS A 28 -21.96 -22.57 15.20
N ALA A 29 -21.28 -23.08 16.21
CA ALA A 29 -20.09 -23.91 16.12
C ALA A 29 -20.29 -25.19 15.30
N SER A 30 -19.29 -25.55 14.49
CA SER A 30 -18.80 -26.92 14.30
C SER A 30 -17.49 -26.89 13.50
N SER A 31 -16.47 -27.56 14.05
CA SER A 31 -15.14 -27.73 13.49
C SER A 31 -15.16 -28.52 12.18
N VAL A 32 -14.51 -28.03 11.13
CA VAL A 32 -14.19 -28.81 9.94
C VAL A 32 -12.71 -28.66 9.61
N PHE A 33 -12.01 -29.78 9.72
CA PHE A 33 -10.62 -29.99 9.29
C PHE A 33 -10.47 -29.69 7.80
N PHE A 34 -9.48 -28.89 7.43
CA PHE A 34 -9.02 -28.80 6.05
C PHE A 34 -7.62 -29.37 5.88
N ASN A 35 -7.55 -30.28 4.93
CA ASN A 35 -6.46 -31.19 4.63
C ASN A 35 -5.52 -30.51 3.61
N ASN A 36 -4.23 -30.41 3.94
CA ASN A 36 -3.21 -29.88 3.05
C ASN A 36 -3.04 -30.76 1.80
N ARG A 37 -3.37 -30.23 0.62
CA ARG A 37 -2.89 -30.77 -0.66
C ARG A 37 -2.02 -29.74 -1.36
N THR A 38 -0.72 -30.02 -1.32
CA THR A 38 0.33 -29.39 -2.12
C THR A 38 0.18 -29.81 -3.58
N TRP A 39 0.15 -28.83 -4.49
CA TRP A 39 0.21 -29.09 -5.93
C TRP A 39 1.51 -28.51 -6.48
N LYS A 40 2.44 -29.40 -6.84
CA LYS A 40 3.71 -29.07 -7.50
C LYS A 40 3.45 -28.62 -8.93
N LEU A 41 3.74 -27.37 -9.26
CA LEU A 41 3.86 -26.93 -10.65
C LEU A 41 5.29 -27.14 -11.13
N LYS A 42 5.41 -27.83 -12.27
CA LYS A 42 6.63 -28.32 -12.88
C LYS A 42 7.01 -27.36 -14.01
N LEU A 43 7.96 -26.46 -13.78
CA LEU A 43 8.51 -25.59 -14.82
C LEU A 43 9.64 -26.31 -15.57
N ARG A 44 9.57 -26.29 -16.91
CA ARG A 44 10.62 -26.79 -17.82
C ARG A 44 11.67 -25.68 -18.04
N PRO A 45 12.98 -25.96 -17.97
CA PRO A 45 14.00 -24.98 -18.26
C PRO A 45 14.26 -24.86 -19.77
N LEU A 46 14.39 -23.63 -20.27
CA LEU A 46 14.96 -23.32 -21.58
C LEU A 46 16.47 -23.12 -21.44
N VAL A 47 17.20 -23.80 -22.31
CA VAL A 47 18.66 -23.91 -22.36
C VAL A 47 19.23 -22.72 -23.13
N ALA A 48 20.26 -22.09 -22.59
CA ALA A 48 21.25 -21.33 -23.35
C ALA A 48 22.65 -21.58 -22.77
N SER A 49 23.40 -22.43 -23.47
CA SER A 49 24.86 -22.57 -23.47
C SER A 49 25.52 -21.30 -24.00
N SER A 50 26.79 -20.94 -23.79
CA SER A 50 27.86 -21.21 -22.82
C SER A 50 29.11 -20.57 -23.44
N SER A 51 29.96 -19.88 -22.68
CA SER A 51 31.41 -19.86 -22.96
C SER A 51 32.19 -19.25 -21.80
N SER A 52 33.20 -20.00 -21.38
CA SER A 52 34.07 -19.85 -20.21
C SER A 52 35.40 -19.21 -20.60
N SER A 53 36.05 -18.49 -19.67
CA SER A 53 37.49 -18.65 -19.45
C SER A 53 37.90 -18.20 -18.04
N SER A 54 38.50 -19.13 -17.32
CA SER A 54 39.14 -19.00 -16.00
C SER A 54 40.53 -18.36 -16.09
N MET A 55 40.95 -17.64 -15.04
CA MET A 55 42.29 -17.78 -14.45
C MET A 55 42.23 -17.34 -12.97
N ALA A 56 42.74 -18.21 -12.10
CA ALA A 56 42.94 -17.97 -10.67
C ALA A 56 44.42 -17.61 -10.43
N THR A 57 44.68 -16.72 -9.48
CA THR A 57 46.00 -16.62 -8.83
C THR A 57 45.82 -16.39 -7.33
N ASN A 58 46.31 -17.36 -6.56
CA ASN A 58 46.51 -17.28 -5.12
C ASN A 58 47.67 -16.34 -4.80
N PHE A 59 47.49 -15.46 -3.81
CA PHE A 59 48.60 -14.92 -3.03
C PHE A 59 48.17 -14.78 -1.56
N GLN A 60 48.78 -15.59 -0.70
CA GLN A 60 48.81 -15.40 0.76
C GLN A 60 49.95 -14.44 1.10
N VAL A 61 49.76 -13.49 2.04
CA VAL A 61 50.75 -13.12 3.08
C VAL A 61 50.04 -12.57 4.33
N THR A 62 50.65 -12.92 5.46
CA THR A 62 50.37 -12.84 6.89
C THR A 62 50.22 -11.45 7.55
N ALA A 63 49.61 -11.47 8.75
CA ALA A 63 49.27 -10.43 9.71
C ALA A 63 50.38 -9.51 10.24
N SER A 64 49.97 -8.36 10.80
CA SER A 64 50.53 -7.76 12.03
C SER A 64 49.58 -6.74 12.68
N SER A 65 49.62 -6.69 14.00
CA SER A 65 48.74 -5.97 14.94
C SER A 65 49.09 -4.49 15.15
N SER A 66 48.12 -3.66 15.53
CA SER A 66 48.25 -2.77 16.71
C SER A 66 46.91 -2.10 17.10
N ILE A 67 46.48 -2.41 18.33
CA ILE A 67 45.96 -1.55 19.42
C ILE A 67 44.96 -0.43 19.05
N GLY A 68 43.74 -0.56 19.59
CA GLY A 68 42.78 0.52 19.70
C GLY A 68 41.49 0.07 20.40
N ALA A 69 41.57 -0.26 21.69
CA ALA A 69 40.40 -0.57 22.50
C ALA A 69 39.62 0.73 22.78
N VAL A 70 38.42 0.85 22.22
CA VAL A 70 37.43 1.83 22.65
C VAL A 70 36.12 1.10 22.90
N LYS A 71 35.59 1.31 24.10
CA LYS A 71 34.46 0.64 24.74
C LYS A 71 33.24 0.56 23.84
N GLU A 72 32.73 -0.66 23.67
CA GLU A 72 31.38 -0.90 23.17
C GLU A 72 30.35 -0.47 24.23
N GLU A 73 29.54 0.53 23.91
CA GLU A 73 28.17 0.61 24.42
C GLU A 73 27.29 -0.19 23.46
N GLN A 74 27.09 -1.44 23.82
CA GLN A 74 26.26 -2.41 23.14
C GLN A 74 24.78 -2.07 23.41
N LYS A 75 24.25 -1.05 22.71
CA LYS A 75 22.80 -0.85 22.60
C LYS A 75 22.34 -1.71 21.43
N GLY A 76 21.88 -2.92 21.75
CA GLY A 76 21.34 -3.87 20.78
C GLY A 76 20.13 -3.31 20.05
N ALA A 77 20.35 -2.58 18.97
CA ALA A 77 19.47 -2.64 17.83
C ALA A 77 19.80 -3.97 17.18
N SER A 78 18.93 -4.97 17.32
CA SER A 78 19.02 -6.16 16.49
C SER A 78 19.11 -5.67 15.05
N SER A 79 20.25 -5.90 14.39
CA SER A 79 20.35 -5.87 12.93
C SER A 79 19.61 -7.09 12.36
N GLY A 80 18.38 -7.29 12.84
CA GLY A 80 17.47 -8.29 12.33
C GLY A 80 17.03 -7.79 10.98
N GLY A 81 17.22 -8.63 9.95
CA GLY A 81 16.66 -8.35 8.64
C GLY A 81 15.16 -8.07 8.76
N VAL A 82 14.64 -7.33 7.78
CA VAL A 82 13.21 -7.11 7.64
C VAL A 82 12.49 -8.45 7.58
N GLY A 83 11.48 -8.61 8.41
CA GLY A 83 10.64 -9.79 8.51
C GLY A 83 9.73 -9.94 7.28
N GLU A 84 9.26 -11.16 7.04
CA GLU A 84 8.45 -11.51 5.86
C GLU A 84 7.11 -10.76 5.78
N ASN A 85 6.61 -10.25 6.90
CA ASN A 85 5.34 -9.51 7.00
C ASN A 85 5.51 -8.06 7.42
N ASP A 86 6.74 -7.53 7.36
CA ASP A 86 7.02 -6.15 7.73
C ASP A 86 6.46 -5.18 6.69
N LEU A 87 5.87 -4.09 7.18
CA LEU A 87 5.11 -3.14 6.37
C LEU A 87 5.71 -1.75 6.48
N LEU A 88 6.03 -1.14 5.34
CA LEU A 88 6.31 0.28 5.23
C LEU A 88 5.06 1.05 4.81
N ILE A 89 4.70 2.06 5.58
CA ILE A 89 3.60 2.99 5.31
C ILE A 89 4.18 4.37 5.00
N VAL A 90 4.04 4.82 3.75
CA VAL A 90 4.41 6.17 3.35
C VAL A 90 3.25 7.11 3.57
N GLY A 91 3.40 8.01 4.54
CA GLY A 91 2.35 8.91 5.02
C GLY A 91 1.35 8.22 5.95
N PRO A 92 1.76 7.79 7.18
CA PRO A 92 0.87 7.19 8.18
C PRO A 92 -0.06 8.23 8.84
N GLY A 93 -0.94 8.83 8.02
CA GLY A 93 -2.05 9.66 8.46
C GLY A 93 -3.20 8.82 9.02
N VAL A 94 -4.44 9.30 8.90
CA VAL A 94 -5.61 8.55 9.42
C VAL A 94 -5.73 7.16 8.81
N LEU A 95 -5.66 7.05 7.47
CA LEU A 95 -5.78 5.75 6.80
C LEU A 95 -4.61 4.83 7.14
N GLY A 96 -3.37 5.32 7.04
CA GLY A 96 -2.18 4.52 7.32
C GLY A 96 -2.12 4.03 8.77
N ARG A 97 -2.61 4.80 9.75
CA ARG A 97 -2.71 4.36 11.15
C ARG A 97 -3.70 3.21 11.33
N LEU A 98 -4.85 3.26 10.66
CA LEU A 98 -5.85 2.17 10.70
C LEU A 98 -5.31 0.91 10.01
N VAL A 99 -4.63 1.07 8.87
CA VAL A 99 -3.93 -0.04 8.20
C VAL A 99 -2.90 -0.66 9.13
N ALA A 100 -2.11 0.14 9.84
CA ALA A 100 -1.10 -0.38 10.76
C ALA A 100 -1.71 -1.22 11.90
N GLU A 101 -2.79 -0.73 12.49
CA GLU A 101 -3.50 -1.44 13.57
C GLU A 101 -4.03 -2.79 13.08
N GLN A 102 -4.75 -2.79 11.96
CA GLN A 102 -5.33 -4.01 11.38
C GLN A 102 -4.24 -4.99 10.91
N TRP A 103 -3.18 -4.49 10.24
CA TRP A 103 -2.08 -5.32 9.75
C TRP A 103 -1.41 -6.11 10.89
N ARG A 104 -1.22 -5.46 12.04
CA ARG A 104 -0.63 -6.11 13.22
C ARG A 104 -1.52 -7.16 13.86
N GLN A 105 -2.83 -6.97 13.80
CA GLN A 105 -3.79 -7.97 14.28
C GLN A 105 -3.75 -9.23 13.41
N GLU A 106 -3.61 -9.07 12.10
CA GLU A 106 -3.56 -10.18 11.14
C GLU A 106 -2.18 -10.84 11.05
N HIS A 107 -1.10 -10.09 11.30
CA HIS A 107 0.28 -10.56 11.25
C HIS A 107 1.00 -10.34 12.59
N PRO A 108 0.72 -11.14 13.63
CA PRO A 108 1.38 -11.01 14.93
C PRO A 108 2.91 -11.08 14.81
N GLY A 109 3.60 -10.12 15.42
CA GLY A 109 5.06 -10.03 15.40
C GLY A 109 5.66 -9.22 14.24
N CYS A 110 4.85 -8.78 13.27
CA CYS A 110 5.32 -7.89 12.21
C CYS A 110 5.84 -6.55 12.79
N GLN A 111 6.82 -5.96 12.13
CA GLN A 111 7.23 -4.59 12.36
C GLN A 111 6.56 -3.65 11.36
N ILE A 112 6.14 -2.48 11.84
CA ILE A 112 5.49 -1.47 11.01
C ILE A 112 6.35 -0.21 11.03
N TYR A 113 6.66 0.28 9.85
CA TYR A 113 7.52 1.42 9.61
C TYR A 113 6.72 2.55 8.98
N GLY A 114 6.93 3.78 9.45
CA GLY A 114 6.18 4.96 8.99
C GLY A 114 7.09 6.01 8.39
N GLN A 115 7.03 6.23 7.08
CA GLN A 115 7.72 7.36 6.44
C GLN A 115 6.87 8.63 6.59
N THR A 116 7.42 9.67 7.19
CA THR A 116 6.77 10.98 7.34
C THR A 116 7.60 12.10 6.73
N MET A 117 6.96 13.24 6.44
CA MET A 117 7.65 14.45 5.99
C MET A 117 8.17 15.32 7.15
N THR A 118 7.52 15.24 8.31
CA THR A 118 7.88 15.98 9.53
C THR A 118 7.89 15.04 10.74
N ALA A 119 8.52 15.48 11.82
CA ALA A 119 8.58 14.71 13.07
C ALA A 119 7.39 14.95 14.02
N ASP A 120 6.46 15.84 13.65
CA ASP A 120 5.41 16.39 14.53
C ASP A 120 4.52 15.33 15.20
N HIS A 121 4.36 14.17 14.56
CA HIS A 121 3.52 13.08 15.06
C HIS A 121 4.31 11.80 15.41
N HIS A 122 5.64 11.88 15.52
CA HIS A 122 6.46 10.69 15.78
C HIS A 122 6.11 10.02 17.12
N ASP A 123 5.92 10.79 18.19
CA ASP A 123 5.56 10.24 19.50
C ASP A 123 4.22 9.48 19.46
N GLU A 124 3.23 10.03 18.75
CA GLU A 124 1.95 9.34 18.54
C GLU A 124 2.13 8.03 17.76
N LEU A 125 2.94 8.05 16.69
CA LEU A 125 3.21 6.86 15.87
C LEU A 125 3.93 5.77 16.69
N ILE A 126 4.92 6.16 17.50
CA ILE A 126 5.66 5.25 18.39
C ILE A 126 4.70 4.61 19.41
N ASN A 127 3.81 5.40 20.02
CA ASN A 127 2.80 4.88 20.95
C ASN A 127 1.84 3.89 20.28
N MET A 128 1.60 4.05 18.97
CA MET A 128 0.82 3.09 18.17
C MET A 128 1.66 1.89 17.70
N GLY A 129 2.94 1.79 18.06
CA GLY A 129 3.86 0.73 17.64
C GLY A 129 4.29 0.82 16.17
N ILE A 130 4.22 2.00 15.57
CA ILE A 130 4.79 2.30 14.26
C ILE A 130 6.16 2.92 14.51
N THR A 131 7.20 2.45 13.83
CA THR A 131 8.55 3.03 13.90
C THR A 131 8.68 4.15 12.86
N PRO A 132 8.62 5.44 13.25
CA PRO A 132 8.62 6.53 12.28
C PRO A 132 10.04 6.89 11.84
N SER A 133 10.17 7.40 10.62
CA SER A 133 11.39 8.03 10.12
C SER A 133 11.06 9.07 9.04
N LEU A 134 11.98 10.00 8.84
CA LEU A 134 11.97 10.92 7.70
C LEU A 134 12.67 10.32 6.47
N LYS A 135 13.33 9.16 6.61
CA LYS A 135 14.29 8.63 5.63
C LYS A 135 14.13 7.15 5.32
N TRP A 136 12.99 6.53 5.60
CA TRP A 136 12.76 5.13 5.23
C TRP A 136 12.91 4.89 3.73
N THR A 137 12.45 5.83 2.90
CA THR A 137 12.53 5.73 1.44
C THR A 137 13.87 6.14 0.84
N GLU A 138 14.76 6.70 1.66
CA GLU A 138 16.15 7.01 1.29
C GLU A 138 17.13 5.92 1.78
N ALA A 139 16.64 4.99 2.61
CA ALA A 139 17.45 3.93 3.19
C ALA A 139 17.69 2.80 2.18
N THR A 140 18.77 2.04 2.38
CA THR A 140 19.04 0.79 1.64
C THR A 140 18.10 -0.35 2.03
N GLN A 141 17.30 -0.15 3.07
CA GLN A 141 16.36 -1.14 3.57
C GLN A 141 15.20 -1.31 2.60
N LYS A 142 14.85 -2.56 2.31
CA LYS A 142 13.67 -2.91 1.53
C LYS A 142 12.67 -3.69 2.35
N PHE A 143 11.40 -3.58 1.98
CA PHE A 143 10.24 -4.15 2.66
C PHE A 143 9.43 -5.04 1.70
N PRO A 144 8.83 -6.15 2.19
CA PRO A 144 7.91 -6.97 1.40
C PRO A 144 6.58 -6.26 1.17
N TYR A 145 6.10 -5.49 2.13
CA TYR A 145 4.87 -4.73 1.96
C TYR A 145 5.16 -3.24 2.03
N VAL A 146 4.72 -2.50 1.02
CA VAL A 146 4.81 -1.04 0.97
C VAL A 146 3.44 -0.49 0.61
N ILE A 147 2.90 0.42 1.42
CA ILE A 147 1.70 1.19 1.08
C ILE A 147 2.04 2.67 1.01
N PHE A 148 1.66 3.31 -0.08
CA PHE A 148 1.76 4.75 -0.27
C PHE A 148 0.40 5.40 -0.08
N CYS A 149 0.22 6.09 1.04
CA CYS A 149 -1.02 6.78 1.41
C CYS A 149 -0.83 8.27 1.78
N ALA A 150 0.34 8.84 1.47
CA ALA A 150 0.60 10.27 1.61
C ALA A 150 -0.22 11.06 0.55
N PRO A 151 -0.91 12.15 0.93
CA PRO A 151 -1.60 12.97 -0.05
C PRO A 151 -0.61 13.84 -0.87
N PRO A 152 -0.97 14.22 -2.12
CA PRO A 152 -0.09 15.01 -2.98
C PRO A 152 0.15 16.45 -2.48
N SER A 153 -0.67 16.96 -1.57
CA SER A 153 -0.66 18.36 -1.12
C SER A 153 0.64 18.86 -0.51
N ARG A 154 1.51 17.95 -0.03
CA ARG A 154 2.77 18.30 0.63
C ARG A 154 4.01 17.88 -0.18
N SER A 155 3.84 17.53 -1.44
CA SER A 155 4.92 17.06 -2.31
C SER A 155 5.19 18.02 -3.45
N LEU A 156 6.48 18.21 -3.76
CA LEU A 156 6.95 18.96 -4.93
C LEU A 156 7.07 18.09 -6.18
N ASP A 157 7.47 16.81 -6.02
CA ASP A 157 7.51 15.79 -7.07
C ASP A 157 6.81 14.52 -6.59
N TYR A 158 5.49 14.55 -6.58
CA TYR A 158 4.69 13.43 -6.06
C TYR A 158 4.91 12.10 -6.80
N PRO A 159 5.03 12.06 -8.16
CA PRO A 159 5.48 10.86 -8.84
C PRO A 159 6.90 10.42 -8.43
N GLY A 160 7.79 11.36 -8.12
CA GLY A 160 9.12 11.08 -7.55
C GLY A 160 9.06 10.41 -6.19
N ASP A 161 8.20 10.88 -5.30
CA ASP A 161 8.00 10.27 -3.99
C ASP A 161 7.48 8.83 -4.11
N VAL A 162 6.58 8.57 -5.07
CA VAL A 162 6.12 7.21 -5.37
C VAL A 162 7.26 6.35 -5.92
N ARG A 163 8.14 6.89 -6.77
CA ARG A 163 9.35 6.17 -7.23
C ARG A 163 10.27 5.80 -6.05
N LEU A 164 10.49 6.71 -5.11
CA LEU A 164 11.32 6.44 -3.92
C LEU A 164 10.70 5.36 -3.03
N ALA A 165 9.39 5.41 -2.83
CA ALA A 165 8.67 4.34 -2.13
C ALA A 165 8.79 2.99 -2.86
N ALA A 166 8.68 2.98 -4.19
CA ALA A 166 8.85 1.78 -5.00
C ALA A 166 10.25 1.16 -4.86
N LEU A 167 11.29 1.99 -4.76
CA LEU A 167 12.67 1.51 -4.54
C LEU A 167 12.87 0.86 -3.16
N SER A 168 11.98 1.17 -2.20
CA SER A 168 11.95 0.56 -0.87
C SER A 168 11.21 -0.78 -0.86
N TRP A 169 10.61 -1.19 -1.97
CA TRP A 169 9.97 -2.49 -2.11
C TRP A 169 10.99 -3.55 -2.57
N ASN A 170 10.97 -4.74 -1.94
CA ASN A 170 11.88 -5.83 -2.29
C ASN A 170 11.40 -6.67 -3.48
N GLY A 171 10.15 -6.49 -3.92
CA GLY A 171 9.52 -7.25 -5.00
C GLY A 171 8.79 -8.53 -4.56
N GLU A 172 8.83 -8.85 -3.27
CA GLU A 172 7.97 -9.85 -2.62
C GLU A 172 6.73 -9.15 -2.05
N GLY A 173 5.66 -9.87 -1.72
CA GLY A 173 4.45 -9.23 -1.20
C GLY A 173 3.88 -8.21 -2.18
N SER A 174 3.53 -7.01 -1.67
CA SER A 174 2.79 -6.01 -2.44
C SER A 174 3.30 -4.58 -2.25
N PHE A 175 3.33 -3.83 -3.35
CA PHE A 175 3.42 -2.37 -3.34
C PHE A 175 2.08 -1.76 -3.75
N LEU A 176 1.41 -1.06 -2.83
CA LEU A 176 0.07 -0.50 -3.01
C LEU A 176 0.08 1.02 -2.98
N PHE A 177 -0.58 1.67 -3.93
CA PHE A 177 -0.76 3.13 -3.97
C PHE A 177 -2.23 3.49 -3.83
N THR A 178 -2.55 4.36 -2.87
CA THR A 178 -3.91 4.89 -2.73
C THR A 178 -4.10 6.09 -3.65
N SER A 179 -4.79 5.85 -4.77
CA SER A 179 -5.25 6.87 -5.70
C SER A 179 -6.68 7.34 -5.35
N SER A 180 -7.34 8.03 -6.28
CA SER A 180 -8.70 8.54 -6.11
C SER A 180 -9.56 8.23 -7.32
N SER A 181 -10.84 7.92 -7.09
CA SER A 181 -11.84 7.80 -8.16
C SER A 181 -12.11 9.11 -8.92
N ALA A 182 -11.56 10.25 -8.46
CA ALA A 182 -11.67 11.54 -9.14
C ALA A 182 -11.00 11.60 -10.51
N ILE A 183 -10.21 10.58 -10.87
CA ILE A 183 -9.58 10.49 -12.19
C ILE A 183 -10.50 9.88 -13.25
N TYR A 184 -11.64 9.29 -12.88
CA TYR A 184 -12.58 8.74 -13.86
C TYR A 184 -13.31 9.86 -14.59
N ASP A 185 -13.49 9.70 -15.89
CA ASP A 185 -14.28 10.60 -16.74
C ASP A 185 -15.74 10.14 -16.82
N CYS A 186 -16.35 9.94 -15.65
CA CYS A 186 -17.75 9.53 -15.53
C CYS A 186 -18.52 10.57 -14.69
N SER A 187 -19.51 11.23 -15.28
CA SER A 187 -20.37 12.22 -14.59
C SER A 187 -21.86 12.07 -14.94
N ASP A 188 -22.19 10.97 -15.60
CA ASP A 188 -23.52 10.61 -16.08
C ASP A 188 -24.33 9.79 -15.04
N ASN A 189 -23.78 9.57 -13.84
CA ASN A 189 -24.31 8.66 -12.81
C ASN A 189 -24.44 7.21 -13.29
N GLY A 190 -23.74 6.84 -14.37
CA GLY A 190 -23.65 5.47 -14.86
C GLY A 190 -22.77 4.58 -13.97
N ALA A 191 -22.75 3.30 -14.30
CA ALA A 191 -21.78 2.37 -13.70
C ALA A 191 -20.36 2.79 -14.10
N CYS A 192 -19.45 2.74 -13.13
CA CYS A 192 -18.03 2.99 -13.34
C CYS A 192 -17.23 1.90 -12.62
N ASP A 193 -16.24 1.38 -13.32
CA ASP A 193 -15.35 0.30 -12.89
C ASP A 193 -13.89 0.62 -13.26
N GLU A 194 -12.98 -0.34 -13.10
CA GLU A 194 -11.55 -0.20 -13.38
C GLU A 194 -11.23 0.03 -14.86
N ASP A 195 -12.09 -0.46 -15.76
CA ASP A 195 -11.96 -0.35 -17.23
C ASP A 195 -12.57 0.95 -17.78
N SER A 196 -13.28 1.69 -16.94
CA SER A 196 -13.91 2.96 -17.29
C SER A 196 -12.87 4.04 -17.66
N PRO A 197 -13.20 4.94 -18.60
CA PRO A 197 -12.26 5.93 -19.10
C PRO A 197 -11.80 6.87 -17.99
N VAL A 198 -10.51 7.22 -18.02
CA VAL A 198 -9.92 8.23 -17.14
C VAL A 198 -9.83 9.57 -17.85
N VAL A 199 -9.83 10.66 -17.06
CA VAL A 199 -9.69 12.01 -17.59
C VAL A 199 -8.37 12.19 -18.33
N PRO A 200 -8.33 12.95 -19.44
CA PRO A 200 -7.09 13.20 -20.16
C PRO A 200 -6.13 14.05 -19.31
N ILE A 201 -4.84 13.78 -19.44
CA ILE A 201 -3.78 14.62 -18.87
C ILE A 201 -3.95 16.05 -19.40
N GLY A 202 -3.91 17.02 -18.48
CA GLY A 202 -4.13 18.44 -18.76
C GLY A 202 -5.50 18.95 -18.35
N ARG A 203 -6.46 18.07 -17.99
CA ARG A 203 -7.80 18.48 -17.54
C ARG A 203 -7.73 19.22 -16.19
N SER A 204 -6.94 18.73 -15.25
CA SER A 204 -6.73 19.41 -13.97
C SER A 204 -5.40 19.03 -13.35
N PRO A 205 -4.68 19.98 -12.71
CA PRO A 205 -3.43 19.67 -12.00
C PRO A 205 -3.60 18.57 -10.94
N ARG A 206 -4.78 18.52 -10.30
CA ARG A 206 -5.11 17.55 -9.26
C ARG A 206 -5.14 16.11 -9.80
N THR A 207 -5.81 15.88 -10.92
CA THR A 207 -5.92 14.55 -11.54
C THR A 207 -4.64 14.16 -12.26
N ASP A 208 -3.96 15.12 -12.89
CA ASP A 208 -2.71 14.88 -13.61
C ASP A 208 -1.61 14.33 -12.71
N VAL A 209 -1.48 14.86 -11.50
CA VAL A 209 -0.51 14.40 -10.51
C VAL A 209 -0.78 12.94 -10.11
N LEU A 210 -2.06 12.57 -9.93
CA LEU A 210 -2.44 11.20 -9.60
C LEU A 210 -2.19 10.24 -10.77
N LEU A 211 -2.60 10.60 -11.99
CA LEU A 211 -2.37 9.76 -13.18
C LEU A 211 -0.88 9.53 -13.44
N LYS A 212 -0.03 10.54 -13.23
CA LYS A 212 1.43 10.39 -13.31
C LYS A 212 1.98 9.45 -12.23
N ALA A 213 1.45 9.51 -11.01
CA ALA A 213 1.82 8.61 -9.92
C ALA A 213 1.34 7.17 -10.17
N GLU A 214 0.11 6.98 -10.68
CA GLU A 214 -0.41 5.65 -11.07
C GLU A 214 0.49 5.00 -12.11
N LYS A 215 0.94 5.77 -13.11
CA LYS A 215 1.86 5.26 -14.12
C LYS A 215 3.15 4.73 -13.50
N VAL A 216 3.74 5.48 -12.56
CA VAL A 216 4.96 5.07 -11.86
C VAL A 216 4.76 3.74 -11.14
N ILE A 217 3.72 3.61 -10.32
CA ILE A 217 3.56 2.38 -9.54
C ILE A 217 3.32 1.15 -10.44
N LEU A 218 2.56 1.33 -11.53
CA LEU A 218 2.33 0.25 -12.50
C LEU A 218 3.63 -0.14 -13.23
N GLU A 219 4.52 0.80 -13.53
CA GLU A 219 5.85 0.50 -14.10
C GLU A 219 6.73 -0.35 -13.16
N PHE A 220 6.54 -0.22 -11.85
CA PHE A 220 7.22 -1.05 -10.84
C PHE A 220 6.50 -2.38 -10.56
N GLY A 221 5.32 -2.63 -11.14
CA GLY A 221 4.53 -3.83 -10.89
C GLY A 221 3.69 -3.80 -9.62
N GLY A 222 3.50 -2.62 -9.02
CA GLY A 222 2.60 -2.42 -7.88
C GLY A 222 1.13 -2.32 -8.27
N CYS A 223 0.27 -2.17 -7.26
CA CYS A 223 -1.17 -2.08 -7.39
C CYS A 223 -1.69 -0.66 -7.12
N VAL A 224 -2.69 -0.23 -7.87
CA VAL A 224 -3.39 1.04 -7.67
C VAL A 224 -4.75 0.79 -7.04
N LEU A 225 -5.03 1.46 -5.93
CA LEU A 225 -6.35 1.46 -5.31
C LEU A 225 -7.00 2.84 -5.44
N ARG A 226 -8.01 2.96 -6.31
CA ARG A 226 -8.74 4.22 -6.54
C ARG A 226 -9.84 4.39 -5.50
N LEU A 227 -9.53 5.12 -4.44
CA LEU A 227 -10.48 5.32 -3.34
C LEU A 227 -11.54 6.37 -3.71
N ALA A 228 -12.79 6.06 -3.33
CA ALA A 228 -13.87 7.05 -3.26
C ALA A 228 -13.62 8.07 -2.13
N GLY A 229 -14.57 8.99 -1.92
CA GLY A 229 -14.43 10.00 -0.87
C GLY A 229 -14.38 9.36 0.54
N LEU A 230 -13.19 9.32 1.14
CA LEU A 230 -13.01 8.79 2.49
C LEU A 230 -13.84 9.57 3.51
N TYR A 231 -14.51 8.85 4.41
CA TYR A 231 -15.28 9.46 5.50
C TYR A 231 -15.28 8.66 6.81
N LYS A 232 -15.45 9.40 7.90
CA LYS A 232 -15.85 8.95 9.24
C LYS A 232 -16.74 10.05 9.84
N ALA A 233 -17.40 9.81 10.96
CA ALA A 233 -18.46 10.68 11.48
C ALA A 233 -18.13 12.19 11.55
N ASP A 234 -16.87 12.54 11.86
CA ASP A 234 -16.38 13.89 12.10
C ASP A 234 -15.50 14.46 10.96
N ARG A 235 -15.15 13.67 9.94
CA ARG A 235 -14.29 14.13 8.82
C ARG A 235 -14.50 13.33 7.54
N GLY A 236 -14.26 13.99 6.42
CA GLY A 236 -14.20 13.32 5.13
C GLY A 236 -14.69 14.20 4.00
N ALA A 237 -14.85 13.60 2.84
CA ALA A 237 -15.34 14.30 1.65
C ALA A 237 -16.73 14.92 1.88
N HIS A 238 -17.61 14.25 2.63
CA HIS A 238 -18.95 14.76 2.95
C HIS A 238 -18.93 16.11 3.69
N VAL A 239 -18.01 16.33 4.65
CA VAL A 239 -17.87 17.61 5.36
C VAL A 239 -17.51 18.74 4.39
N TYR A 240 -16.58 18.48 3.47
CA TYR A 240 -16.20 19.45 2.45
C TYR A 240 -17.39 19.85 1.56
N TRP A 241 -18.15 18.86 1.07
CA TRP A 241 -19.30 19.13 0.20
C TRP A 241 -20.43 19.88 0.92
N LEU A 242 -20.66 19.59 2.20
CA LEU A 242 -21.62 20.34 3.03
C LEU A 242 -21.18 21.79 3.27
N GLN A 243 -19.88 22.06 3.36
CA GLN A 243 -19.34 23.41 3.61
C GLN A 243 -19.16 24.25 2.34
N LYS A 244 -19.00 23.61 1.18
CA LYS A 244 -18.68 24.29 -0.09
C LYS A 244 -19.77 25.26 -0.56
N GLY A 245 -21.02 25.05 -0.15
CA GLY A 245 -22.15 25.85 -0.62
C GLY A 245 -22.53 25.50 -2.06
N THR A 246 -22.34 26.45 -2.98
CA THR A 246 -22.67 26.25 -4.40
C THR A 246 -21.65 25.35 -5.08
N VAL A 247 -22.13 24.29 -5.73
CA VAL A 247 -21.32 23.38 -6.54
C VAL A 247 -21.68 23.57 -8.01
N ASP A 248 -20.67 23.77 -8.85
CA ASP A 248 -20.80 23.78 -10.30
C ASP A 248 -20.90 22.33 -10.80
N SER A 249 -22.04 21.70 -10.52
CA SER A 249 -22.36 20.32 -10.90
C SER A 249 -23.86 20.16 -11.03
N ARG A 250 -24.26 19.11 -11.73
CA ARG A 250 -25.65 18.75 -11.91
C ARG A 250 -26.35 18.46 -10.57
N PRO A 251 -27.61 18.89 -10.36
CA PRO A 251 -28.30 18.72 -9.07
C PRO A 251 -28.48 17.27 -8.61
N ASP A 252 -28.47 16.33 -9.54
CA ASP A 252 -28.60 14.90 -9.35
C ASP A 252 -27.25 14.17 -9.24
N HIS A 253 -26.12 14.89 -9.13
CA HIS A 253 -24.80 14.26 -9.09
C HIS A 253 -24.62 13.38 -7.85
N ILE A 254 -24.20 12.13 -8.07
CA ILE A 254 -23.96 11.17 -6.99
C ILE A 254 -22.53 11.31 -6.48
N LEU A 255 -22.37 11.34 -5.15
CA LEU A 255 -21.08 11.32 -4.48
C LEU A 255 -20.79 9.92 -3.93
N ASN A 256 -19.72 9.30 -4.43
CA ASN A 256 -19.23 8.02 -3.91
C ASN A 256 -18.38 8.27 -2.65
N LEU A 257 -18.73 7.57 -1.58
CA LEU A 257 -18.05 7.65 -0.29
C LEU A 257 -17.65 6.26 0.21
N ILE A 258 -16.51 6.18 0.88
CA ILE A 258 -16.00 4.95 1.48
C ILE A 258 -15.56 5.22 2.92
N HIS A 259 -15.97 4.35 3.85
CA HIS A 259 -15.65 4.55 5.26
C HIS A 259 -14.15 4.30 5.51
N TYR A 260 -13.55 4.99 6.49
CA TYR A 260 -12.14 4.77 6.84
C TYR A 260 -11.87 3.36 7.38
N GLU A 261 -12.84 2.72 8.02
CA GLU A 261 -12.72 1.37 8.62
C GLU A 261 -13.09 0.25 7.64
N VAL A 262 -12.86 0.45 6.34
CA VAL A 262 -13.08 -0.62 5.38
C VAL A 262 -11.90 -1.59 5.43
N ASN A 263 -12.10 -2.72 6.11
CA ASN A 263 -11.13 -3.81 6.27
C ASN A 263 -10.55 -4.36 4.96
N THR A 264 -11.22 -4.07 3.83
CA THR A 264 -10.79 -4.50 2.50
C THR A 264 -9.39 -4.03 2.15
N LEU A 265 -8.93 -2.88 2.68
CA LEU A 265 -7.59 -2.36 2.35
C LEU A 265 -6.47 -3.33 2.77
N VAL A 266 -6.59 -3.95 3.94
CA VAL A 266 -5.59 -4.92 4.42
C VAL A 266 -5.66 -6.21 3.63
N LEU A 267 -6.87 -6.68 3.31
CA LEU A 267 -7.04 -7.85 2.45
C LEU A 267 -6.37 -7.66 1.08
N PHE A 268 -6.43 -6.44 0.51
CA PHE A 268 -5.71 -6.14 -0.74
C PHE A 268 -4.20 -6.23 -0.59
N ILE A 269 -3.63 -5.72 0.51
CA ILE A 269 -2.18 -5.78 0.74
C ILE A 269 -1.70 -7.24 0.88
N ALA A 270 -2.50 -8.11 1.53
CA ALA A 270 -2.14 -9.50 1.77
C ALA A 270 -2.41 -10.46 0.59
N SER A 271 -3.23 -10.07 -0.39
CA SER A 271 -3.72 -10.96 -1.46
C SER A 271 -3.00 -10.83 -2.81
N THR A 272 -2.18 -9.80 -2.99
CA THR A 272 -1.44 -9.50 -4.23
C THR A 272 0.03 -9.88 -4.07
#